data_AF-A0A1G9J555-F1
#
_entry.id   AF-A0A1G9J555-F1
#
_cell.length_a   1.000
_cell.length_b   1.000
_cell.length_c   1.000
_cell.angle_alpha   90.00
_cell.angle_beta   90.00
_cell.angle_gamma   90.00
#
_symmetry.space_group_name_H-M   'P 1'
#
loop_
_entity.id
_entity.type
_entity.pdbx_description
1 polymer ?
#
loop_
_entity_poly.entity_id
_entity_poly.type
_entity_poly.pdbx_seq_one_letter_code
_entity_poly.pdbx_strand_id
1 'polypeptide(L)'
;MIPHADCMRWAQWWATGWTGADESWGVEACFAPWERSMIEYAAPLHHGAFARRLGLSQDLPSHPDPVVLRLIDETVEARLHALLLVAEIFGKGRVVDLPDAEAQWCRRIARALLPGSWVPAEWAGDEPRVAGLRSLYGRLDAACWKRARLLFPRSLVEQVESCEPAPLPAAKLAALWDAVIWKNRCLWERGAQAC
;
A
#
# COMPACT_ATOMS: atom_id res chain seq x y z
N MET A 1 -7.97 -19.88 -6.18
CA MET A 1 -9.21 -19.80 -5.39
C MET A 1 -8.87 -19.00 -4.14
N ILE A 2 -9.46 -17.81 -3.99
CA ILE A 2 -9.21 -16.98 -2.80
C ILE A 2 -9.94 -17.64 -1.61
N PRO A 3 -9.28 -17.89 -0.48
CA PRO A 3 -9.91 -18.44 0.71
C PRO A 3 -11.12 -17.60 1.15
N HIS A 4 -12.18 -18.24 1.61
CA HIS A 4 -13.38 -17.54 2.12
C HIS A 4 -13.06 -16.51 3.22
N ALA A 5 -12.06 -16.81 4.06
CA ALA A 5 -11.58 -15.91 5.09
C ALA A 5 -11.02 -14.59 4.52
N ASP A 6 -10.30 -14.65 3.39
CA ASP A 6 -9.74 -13.47 2.74
C ASP A 6 -10.84 -12.60 2.12
N CYS A 7 -11.91 -13.21 1.59
CA CYS A 7 -13.08 -12.48 1.09
C CYS A 7 -13.81 -11.72 2.22
N MET A 8 -14.01 -12.37 3.37
CA MET A 8 -14.65 -11.74 4.52
C MET A 8 -13.81 -10.58 5.06
N ARG A 9 -12.51 -10.82 5.22
CA ARG A 9 -11.56 -9.81 5.68
C ARG A 9 -11.48 -8.63 4.74
N TRP A 10 -11.48 -8.89 3.43
CA TRP A 10 -11.54 -7.85 2.41
C TRP A 10 -12.81 -7.00 2.53
N ALA A 11 -13.98 -7.63 2.66
CA ALA A 11 -15.24 -6.93 2.82
C ALA A 11 -15.27 -6.08 4.11
N GLN A 12 -14.74 -6.60 5.21
CA GLN A 12 -14.64 -5.86 6.47
C GLN A 12 -13.72 -4.64 6.32
N TRP A 13 -12.52 -4.83 5.76
CA TRP A 13 -11.63 -3.72 5.47
C TRP A 13 -12.23 -2.71 4.50
N TRP A 14 -12.98 -3.14 3.49
CA TRP A 14 -13.63 -2.23 2.57
C TRP A 14 -14.65 -1.30 3.26
N ALA A 15 -15.37 -1.83 4.24
CA ALA A 15 -16.40 -1.09 4.99
C ALA A 15 -15.80 -0.16 6.04
N THR A 16 -14.83 -0.64 6.82
CA THR A 16 -14.33 0.06 8.02
C THR A 16 -12.82 0.27 8.06
N GLY A 17 -12.07 -0.13 7.03
CA GLY A 17 -10.60 -0.08 7.03
C GLY A 17 -10.00 1.32 7.12
N TRP A 18 -10.80 2.36 6.87
CA TRP A 18 -10.43 3.76 7.09
C TRP A 18 -10.18 4.09 8.58
N THR A 19 -10.61 3.26 9.53
CA THR A 19 -10.27 3.44 10.95
C THR A 19 -8.79 3.20 11.24
N GLY A 20 -8.11 2.42 10.39
CA GLY A 20 -6.66 2.20 10.41
C GLY A 20 -5.89 3.14 9.48
N ALA A 21 -6.49 4.26 9.07
CA ALA A 21 -5.81 5.26 8.27
C ALA A 21 -4.61 5.85 9.02
N ASP A 22 -3.57 6.22 8.27
CA ASP A 22 -2.44 6.98 8.78
C ASP A 22 -2.91 8.29 9.43
N GLU A 23 -2.29 8.66 10.55
CA GLU A 23 -2.71 9.79 11.38
C GLU A 23 -2.74 11.12 10.60
N SER A 24 -1.88 11.27 9.58
CA SER A 24 -1.81 12.47 8.74
C SER A 24 -3.10 12.75 7.95
N TRP A 25 -4.01 11.77 7.84
CA TRP A 25 -5.32 11.97 7.24
C TRP A 25 -6.31 12.70 8.17
N GLY A 26 -6.08 12.70 9.48
CA GLY A 26 -6.95 13.39 10.45
C GLY A 26 -8.40 12.89 10.44
N VAL A 27 -8.61 11.62 10.13
CA VAL A 27 -9.95 11.00 9.95
C VAL A 27 -10.87 11.24 11.15
N GLU A 28 -10.34 11.20 12.36
CA GLU A 28 -11.10 11.43 13.59
C GLU A 28 -11.68 12.85 13.65
N ALA A 29 -10.91 13.85 13.21
CA ALA A 29 -11.36 15.24 13.15
C ALA A 29 -12.53 15.40 12.17
N CYS A 30 -12.61 14.56 11.14
CA CYS A 30 -13.75 14.55 10.24
C CYS A 30 -15.05 14.18 10.96
N PHE A 31 -15.02 13.50 12.11
CA PHE A 31 -16.21 13.00 12.82
C PHE A 31 -16.50 13.71 14.15
N ALA A 32 -15.79 14.80 14.46
CA ALA A 32 -16.07 15.60 15.65
C ALA A 32 -17.56 16.00 15.74
N PRO A 33 -18.16 15.99 16.95
CA PRO A 33 -17.53 15.79 18.26
C PRO A 33 -17.49 14.32 18.73
N TRP A 34 -17.66 13.34 17.85
CA TRP A 34 -17.71 11.93 18.28
C TRP A 34 -16.35 11.44 18.76
N GLU A 35 -16.33 10.73 19.88
CA GLU A 35 -15.12 10.05 20.37
C GLU A 35 -14.81 8.82 19.51
N ARG A 36 -13.53 8.40 19.52
CA ARG A 36 -13.07 7.25 18.74
C ARG A 36 -13.85 5.97 19.02
N SER A 37 -14.18 5.70 20.29
CA SER A 37 -14.97 4.55 20.71
C SER A 37 -16.38 4.54 20.09
N MET A 38 -17.02 5.71 19.99
CA MET A 38 -18.35 5.86 19.36
C MET A 38 -18.27 5.64 17.85
N ILE A 39 -17.20 6.16 17.24
CA ILE A 39 -16.92 5.97 15.81
C ILE A 39 -16.73 4.48 15.50
N GLU A 40 -15.90 3.78 16.27
CA GLU A 40 -15.62 2.35 16.10
C GLU A 40 -16.87 1.48 16.30
N TYR A 41 -17.74 1.86 17.24
CA TYR A 41 -19.02 1.19 17.44
C TYR A 41 -20.02 1.43 16.30
N ALA A 42 -20.14 2.67 15.82
CA ALA A 42 -21.12 3.05 14.80
C ALA A 42 -20.68 2.71 13.37
N ALA A 43 -19.37 2.62 13.11
CA ALA A 43 -18.81 2.42 11.76
C ALA A 43 -19.33 1.16 11.05
N PRO A 44 -19.42 -0.03 11.69
CA PRO A 44 -19.98 -1.21 11.04
C PRO A 44 -21.46 -1.05 10.66
N LEU A 45 -22.25 -0.37 11.52
CA LEU A 45 -23.69 -0.18 11.35
C LEU A 45 -24.03 0.87 10.28
N HIS A 46 -23.18 1.89 10.15
CA HIS A 46 -23.39 3.05 9.27
C HIS A 46 -22.25 3.26 8.27
N HIS A 47 -21.57 2.18 7.85
CA HIS A 47 -20.36 2.22 7.04
C HIS A 47 -20.50 3.11 5.79
N GLY A 48 -21.66 3.12 5.13
CA GLY A 48 -21.91 3.97 3.97
C GLY A 48 -21.91 5.48 4.29
N ALA A 49 -22.47 5.88 5.44
CA ALA A 49 -22.48 7.28 5.87
C ALA A 49 -21.06 7.77 6.21
N PHE A 50 -20.28 6.94 6.90
CA PHE A 50 -18.87 7.20 7.21
C PHE A 50 -18.03 7.31 5.92
N ALA A 51 -18.16 6.33 5.04
CA ALA A 51 -17.45 6.31 3.77
C ALA A 51 -17.79 7.56 2.92
N ARG A 52 -19.06 7.98 2.87
CA ARG A 52 -19.47 9.20 2.16
C ARG A 52 -18.82 10.45 2.74
N ARG A 53 -18.77 10.57 4.07
CA ARG A 53 -18.16 11.72 4.75
C ARG A 53 -16.65 11.82 4.48
N LEU A 54 -15.98 10.69 4.25
CA LEU A 54 -14.58 10.60 3.87
C LEU A 54 -14.34 10.70 2.35
N GLY A 55 -15.39 10.89 1.54
CA GLY A 55 -15.28 10.93 0.08
C GLY A 55 -14.93 9.57 -0.57
N LEU A 56 -15.12 8.48 0.16
CA LEU A 56 -14.89 7.11 -0.32
C LEU A 56 -16.07 6.62 -1.15
N SER A 57 -15.77 5.84 -2.18
CA SER A 57 -16.81 5.27 -3.05
C SER A 57 -17.74 4.34 -2.27
N GLN A 58 -19.02 4.36 -2.61
CA GLN A 58 -20.05 3.46 -2.06
C GLN A 58 -20.18 2.17 -2.87
N ASP A 59 -19.31 1.97 -3.87
CA ASP A 59 -19.31 0.77 -4.69
C ASP A 59 -19.03 -0.48 -3.85
N LEU A 60 -19.54 -1.61 -4.35
CA LEU A 60 -19.21 -2.91 -3.78
C LEU A 60 -17.69 -3.15 -3.90
N PRO A 61 -17.08 -3.86 -2.92
CA PRO A 61 -15.67 -4.21 -3.02
C PRO A 61 -15.40 -4.96 -4.32
N SER A 62 -14.34 -4.55 -5.03
CA SER A 62 -13.77 -5.35 -6.12
C SER A 62 -13.19 -6.66 -5.58
N HIS A 63 -12.69 -7.53 -6.46
CA HIS A 63 -12.05 -8.77 -6.01
C HIS A 63 -10.89 -8.47 -5.04
N PRO A 64 -10.72 -9.26 -3.96
CA PRO A 64 -9.65 -9.01 -3.00
C PRO A 64 -8.28 -8.96 -3.68
N ASP A 65 -7.56 -7.86 -3.48
CA ASP A 65 -6.18 -7.75 -3.94
C ASP A 65 -5.25 -8.31 -2.85
N PRO A 66 -4.43 -9.34 -3.16
CA PRO A 66 -3.59 -10.00 -2.16
C PRO A 66 -2.50 -9.08 -1.61
N VAL A 67 -2.03 -8.10 -2.39
CA VAL A 67 -1.03 -7.12 -1.95
C VAL A 67 -1.65 -6.19 -0.94
N VAL A 68 -2.84 -5.65 -1.24
CA VAL A 68 -3.54 -4.76 -0.30
C VAL A 68 -3.91 -5.51 0.97
N LEU A 69 -4.44 -6.74 0.86
CA LEU A 69 -4.70 -7.59 2.02
C LEU A 69 -3.48 -7.66 2.93
N ARG A 70 -2.31 -7.98 2.39
CA ARG A 70 -1.07 -8.08 3.17
C ARG A 70 -0.69 -6.76 3.81
N LEU A 71 -0.71 -5.67 3.05
CA LEU A 71 -0.37 -4.34 3.57
C LEU A 71 -1.27 -3.91 4.73
N ILE A 72 -2.54 -4.30 4.76
CA ILE A 72 -3.45 -3.96 5.86
C ILE A 72 -2.97 -4.51 7.21
N ASP A 73 -2.31 -5.67 7.23
CA ASP A 73 -1.81 -6.30 8.47
C ASP A 73 -0.48 -5.72 8.96
N GLU A 74 0.23 -4.99 8.08
CA GLU A 74 1.56 -4.48 8.35
C GLU A 74 1.51 -3.18 9.17
N THR A 75 2.55 -2.92 9.96
CA THR A 75 2.71 -1.60 10.61
C THR A 75 3.04 -0.53 9.58
N VAL A 76 2.90 0.75 9.95
CA VAL A 76 3.23 1.88 9.04
C VAL A 76 4.69 1.78 8.59
N GLU A 77 5.62 1.47 9.48
CA GLU A 77 7.04 1.31 9.18
C GLU A 77 7.29 0.18 8.18
N ALA A 78 6.61 -0.96 8.35
CA ALA A 78 6.71 -2.10 7.47
C ALA A 78 6.16 -1.81 6.06
N ARG A 79 5.03 -1.09 5.98
CA ARG A 79 4.47 -0.61 4.70
C ARG A 79 5.44 0.33 4.00
N LEU A 80 6.00 1.31 4.72
CA LEU A 80 6.94 2.27 4.16
C LEU A 80 8.25 1.61 3.73
N HIS A 81 8.72 0.59 4.46
CA HIS A 81 9.89 -0.18 4.06
C HIS A 81 9.62 -1.02 2.81
N ALA A 82 8.44 -1.62 2.67
CA ALA A 82 8.04 -2.29 1.43
C ALA A 82 8.10 -1.33 0.22
N LEU A 83 7.69 -0.07 0.38
CA LEU A 83 7.84 0.95 -0.66
C LEU A 83 9.32 1.22 -1.01
N LEU A 84 10.21 1.27 -0.01
CA LEU A 84 11.65 1.43 -0.24
C LEU A 84 12.26 0.25 -1.00
N LEU A 85 11.85 -0.99 -0.70
CA LEU A 85 12.30 -2.17 -1.44
C LEU A 85 11.88 -2.09 -2.92
N VAL A 86 10.64 -1.68 -3.19
CA VAL A 86 10.15 -1.45 -4.57
C VAL A 86 11.01 -0.39 -5.27
N ALA A 87 11.24 0.75 -4.61
CA ALA A 87 12.02 1.84 -5.14
C ALA A 87 13.46 1.42 -5.47
N GLU A 88 14.09 0.65 -4.58
CA GLU A 88 15.44 0.14 -4.80
C GLU A 88 15.48 -0.85 -5.97
N ILE A 89 14.44 -1.69 -6.12
CA ILE A 89 14.32 -2.58 -7.28
C ILE A 89 14.22 -1.77 -8.58
N PHE A 90 13.35 -0.75 -8.62
CA PHE A 90 13.22 0.15 -9.77
C PHE A 90 14.51 0.91 -10.08
N GLY A 91 15.18 1.40 -9.05
CA GLY A 91 16.50 2.05 -9.10
C GLY A 91 17.67 1.11 -9.41
N LYS A 92 17.42 -0.19 -9.52
CA LYS A 92 18.43 -1.24 -9.72
C LYS A 92 19.51 -1.24 -8.64
N GLY A 93 19.16 -0.92 -7.40
CA GLY A 93 20.07 -1.02 -6.27
C GLY A 93 20.92 0.23 -5.99
N ARG A 94 20.38 1.43 -6.27
CA ARG A 94 21.15 2.69 -6.27
C ARG A 94 20.40 3.88 -5.66
N VAL A 95 19.16 3.69 -5.25
CA VAL A 95 18.24 4.80 -4.97
C VAL A 95 18.05 4.97 -3.46
N VAL A 96 18.19 3.89 -2.69
CA VAL A 96 17.94 3.91 -1.24
C VAL A 96 19.17 3.39 -0.51
N ASP A 97 19.49 4.03 0.63
CA ASP A 97 20.45 3.51 1.59
C ASP A 97 19.79 2.38 2.41
N LEU A 98 19.74 1.18 1.81
CA LEU A 98 19.28 -0.04 2.45
C LEU A 98 20.47 -0.86 2.96
N PRO A 99 20.28 -1.69 4.00
CA PRO A 99 21.28 -2.66 4.42
C PRO A 99 21.80 -3.50 3.24
N ASP A 100 23.10 -3.77 3.21
CA ASP A 100 23.78 -4.42 2.06
C ASP A 100 23.10 -5.70 1.57
N ALA A 101 22.61 -6.52 2.50
CA ALA A 101 21.92 -7.77 2.20
C ALA A 101 20.57 -7.55 1.48
N GLU A 102 19.85 -6.49 1.85
CA GLU A 102 18.59 -6.10 1.21
C GLU A 102 18.84 -5.45 -0.14
N ALA A 103 19.80 -4.54 -0.24
CA ALA A 103 20.19 -3.93 -1.51
C ALA A 103 20.67 -4.99 -2.52
N GLN A 104 21.46 -5.98 -2.07
CA GLN A 104 21.89 -7.08 -2.92
C GLN A 104 20.71 -7.94 -3.38
N TRP A 105 19.74 -8.22 -2.50
CA TRP A 105 18.52 -8.92 -2.88
C TRP A 105 17.71 -8.12 -3.91
N CYS A 106 17.49 -6.82 -3.69
CA CYS A 106 16.80 -5.93 -4.63
C CYS A 106 17.46 -5.94 -6.01
N ARG A 107 18.79 -5.90 -6.09
CA ARG A 107 19.53 -6.01 -7.36
C ARG A 107 19.29 -7.33 -8.09
N ARG A 108 19.17 -8.44 -7.36
CA ARG A 108 18.85 -9.76 -7.96
C ARG A 108 17.44 -9.78 -8.52
N ILE A 109 16.47 -9.25 -7.77
CA ILE A 109 15.07 -9.14 -8.23
C ILE A 109 14.97 -8.21 -9.44
N ALA A 110 15.64 -7.06 -9.42
CA ALA A 110 15.67 -6.12 -10.54
C ALA A 110 16.19 -6.77 -11.83
N ARG A 111 17.25 -7.58 -11.75
CA ARG A 111 17.78 -8.33 -12.91
C ARG A 111 16.77 -9.33 -13.48
N ALA A 112 15.94 -9.93 -12.63
CA ALA A 112 14.93 -10.91 -13.05
C ALA A 112 13.65 -10.25 -13.61
N LEU A 113 13.16 -9.19 -12.96
CA LEU A 113 11.84 -8.61 -13.25
C LEU A 113 11.87 -7.37 -14.16
N LEU A 114 13.02 -6.71 -14.30
CA LEU A 114 13.17 -5.48 -15.08
C LEU A 114 14.06 -5.61 -16.35
N PRO A 115 14.09 -6.74 -17.10
CA PRO A 115 14.78 -6.74 -18.39
C PRO A 115 14.09 -5.74 -19.33
N GLY A 116 14.86 -4.80 -19.89
CA GLY A 116 14.34 -3.75 -20.78
C GLY A 116 13.66 -2.56 -20.09
N SER A 117 13.64 -2.51 -18.74
CA SER A 117 13.09 -1.43 -17.89
C SER A 117 11.75 -0.84 -18.35
N TRP A 118 10.66 -1.43 -17.87
CA TRP A 118 9.29 -0.93 -18.07
C TRP A 118 8.86 0.12 -17.03
N VAL A 119 9.79 0.53 -16.16
CA VAL A 119 9.57 1.62 -15.20
C VAL A 119 9.70 2.95 -15.93
N PRO A 120 8.73 3.86 -15.80
CA PRO A 120 8.79 5.18 -16.43
C PRO A 120 10.03 5.97 -15.99
N ALA A 121 10.67 6.66 -16.94
CA ALA A 121 11.93 7.37 -16.68
C ALA A 121 11.75 8.58 -15.76
N GLU A 122 10.56 9.18 -15.78
CA GLU A 122 10.15 10.29 -14.91
C GLU A 122 10.22 9.94 -13.42
N TRP A 123 10.18 8.66 -13.04
CA TRP A 123 10.25 8.23 -11.63
C TRP A 123 11.67 8.23 -11.08
N ALA A 124 12.70 8.41 -11.92
CA ALA A 124 14.10 8.34 -11.50
C ALA A 124 14.52 9.46 -10.54
N GLY A 125 13.76 10.56 -10.47
CA GLY A 125 13.99 11.68 -9.56
C GLY A 125 13.01 11.78 -8.39
N ASP A 126 12.05 10.87 -8.29
CA ASP A 126 11.07 10.87 -7.20
C ASP A 126 11.73 10.52 -5.86
N GLU A 127 11.14 11.00 -4.76
CA GLU A 127 11.44 10.43 -3.44
C GLU A 127 11.16 8.91 -3.49
N PRO A 128 12.03 8.06 -2.91
CA PRO A 128 11.95 6.62 -3.14
C PRO A 128 10.60 6.00 -2.78
N ARG A 129 9.98 6.39 -1.66
CA ARG A 129 8.68 5.86 -1.25
C ARG A 129 7.57 6.34 -2.19
N VAL A 130 7.65 7.54 -2.73
CA VAL A 130 6.75 8.02 -3.79
C VAL A 130 6.84 7.11 -5.01
N ALA A 131 8.05 6.80 -5.50
CA ALA A 131 8.23 5.88 -6.63
C ALA A 131 7.66 4.47 -6.34
N GLY A 132 7.88 3.96 -5.12
CA GLY A 132 7.28 2.71 -4.67
C GLY A 132 5.74 2.76 -4.65
N LEU A 133 5.17 3.85 -4.15
CA LEU A 133 3.74 4.03 -3.98
C LEU A 133 3.01 4.26 -5.32
N ARG A 134 3.66 4.93 -6.29
CA ARG A 134 3.17 5.03 -7.67
C ARG A 134 2.92 3.66 -8.29
N SER A 135 3.69 2.64 -7.91
CA SER A 135 3.47 1.28 -8.40
C SER A 135 2.16 0.67 -7.88
N LEU A 136 1.70 1.01 -6.66
CA LEU A 136 0.37 0.62 -6.19
C LEU A 136 -0.71 1.44 -6.89
N TYR A 137 -0.47 2.74 -7.07
CA TYR A 137 -1.43 3.62 -7.74
C TYR A 137 -1.72 3.19 -9.19
N GLY A 138 -0.68 2.81 -9.95
CA GLY A 138 -0.85 2.27 -11.30
C GLY A 138 -1.40 0.84 -11.36
N ARG A 139 -1.42 0.12 -10.22
CA ARG A 139 -1.93 -1.26 -10.12
C ARG A 139 -3.43 -1.31 -9.82
N LEU A 140 -3.86 -0.49 -8.87
CA LEU A 140 -5.18 -0.60 -8.25
C LEU A 140 -6.23 0.17 -9.06
N ASP A 141 -7.46 -0.35 -9.07
CA ASP A 141 -8.59 0.42 -9.59
C ASP A 141 -8.85 1.65 -8.71
N ALA A 142 -9.56 2.65 -9.25
CA ALA A 142 -9.78 3.92 -8.56
C ALA A 142 -10.52 3.78 -7.22
N ALA A 143 -11.45 2.84 -7.10
CA ALA A 143 -12.21 2.63 -5.87
C ALA A 143 -11.35 1.96 -4.78
N CYS A 144 -10.53 1.00 -5.17
CA CYS A 144 -9.56 0.34 -4.31
C CYS A 144 -8.45 1.31 -3.88
N TRP A 145 -7.91 2.11 -4.80
CA TRP A 145 -6.88 3.11 -4.50
C TRP A 145 -7.35 4.13 -3.46
N LYS A 146 -8.57 4.68 -3.61
CA LYS A 146 -9.13 5.67 -2.66
C LYS A 146 -9.13 5.21 -1.21
N ARG A 147 -9.22 3.90 -0.97
CA ARG A 147 -9.13 3.27 0.36
C ARG A 147 -7.70 2.90 0.73
N ALA A 148 -6.99 2.22 -0.19
CA ALA A 148 -5.62 1.75 0.06
C ALA A 148 -4.65 2.90 0.37
N ARG A 149 -4.84 4.07 -0.26
CA ARG A 149 -4.03 5.27 0.01
C ARG A 149 -4.08 5.72 1.46
N LEU A 150 -5.17 5.43 2.19
CA LEU A 150 -5.30 5.80 3.60
C LEU A 150 -4.29 5.06 4.49
N LEU A 151 -3.73 3.94 4.03
CA LEU A 151 -2.73 3.16 4.77
C LEU A 151 -1.36 3.84 4.81
N PHE A 152 -1.17 4.93 4.06
CA PHE A 152 0.09 5.62 3.86
C PHE A 152 -0.01 7.10 4.28
N PRO A 153 1.12 7.73 4.64
CA PRO A 153 1.18 9.16 4.92
C PRO A 153 0.60 9.99 3.77
N ARG A 154 -0.29 10.91 4.12
CA ARG A 154 -1.01 11.78 3.19
C ARG A 154 -0.06 12.57 2.29
N SER A 155 1.08 13.03 2.80
CA SER A 155 2.08 13.79 2.04
C SER A 155 2.73 12.98 0.91
N LEU A 156 2.86 11.65 1.05
CA LEU A 156 3.33 10.77 -0.02
C LEU A 156 2.24 10.56 -1.07
N VAL A 157 1.00 10.35 -0.61
CA VAL A 157 -0.16 10.15 -1.49
C VAL A 157 -0.42 11.38 -2.35
N GLU A 158 -0.35 12.59 -1.79
CA GLU A 158 -0.53 13.84 -2.53
C GLU A 158 0.52 14.02 -3.64
N GLN A 159 1.76 13.57 -3.42
CA GLN A 159 2.79 13.57 -4.45
C GLN A 159 2.49 12.56 -5.57
N VAL A 160 2.02 11.36 -5.21
CA VAL A 160 1.61 10.34 -6.19
C VAL A 160 0.41 10.79 -7.03
N GLU A 161 -0.60 11.37 -6.38
CA GLU A 161 -1.85 11.82 -7.01
C GLU A 161 -1.67 13.13 -7.81
N SER A 162 -0.51 13.80 -7.71
CA SER A 162 -0.18 14.99 -8.52
C SER A 162 0.07 14.66 -10.00
N CYS A 163 0.17 13.38 -10.34
CA CYS A 163 0.40 12.88 -11.68
C CYS A 163 -0.63 11.79 -12.02
N GLU A 164 -0.89 11.58 -13.29
CA GLU A 164 -1.70 10.43 -13.71
C GLU A 164 -0.96 9.10 -13.46
N PRO A 165 -1.70 8.01 -13.15
CA PRO A 165 -1.09 6.70 -12.98
C PRO A 165 -0.44 6.23 -14.29
N ALA A 166 0.81 5.79 -14.21
CA ALA A 166 1.51 5.26 -15.37
C ALA A 166 1.01 3.83 -15.70
N PRO A 167 0.86 3.47 -16.98
CA PRO A 167 0.50 2.12 -17.39
C PRO A 167 1.67 1.16 -17.13
N LEU A 168 1.55 0.32 -16.11
CA LEU A 168 2.55 -0.69 -15.77
C LEU A 168 2.12 -2.10 -16.20
N PRO A 169 3.05 -3.00 -16.58
CA PRO A 169 2.72 -4.38 -16.90
C PRO A 169 2.21 -5.14 -15.67
N ALA A 170 0.90 -5.39 -15.61
CA ALA A 170 0.21 -5.95 -14.45
C ALA A 170 0.85 -7.26 -13.92
N ALA A 171 1.24 -8.18 -14.82
CA ALA A 171 1.86 -9.45 -14.44
C ALA A 171 3.24 -9.27 -13.77
N LYS A 172 4.06 -8.33 -14.27
CA LYS A 172 5.38 -8.03 -13.68
C LYS A 172 5.23 -7.32 -12.35
N LEU A 173 4.24 -6.44 -12.25
CA LEU A 173 3.92 -5.71 -11.04
C LEU A 173 3.37 -6.64 -9.95
N ALA A 174 2.57 -7.65 -10.31
CA ALA A 174 2.15 -8.71 -9.38
C ALA A 174 3.35 -9.48 -8.84
N ALA A 175 4.22 -9.99 -9.72
CA ALA A 175 5.42 -10.72 -9.32
C ALA A 175 6.38 -9.89 -8.44
N LEU A 176 6.49 -8.58 -8.71
CA LEU A 176 7.26 -7.65 -7.90
C LEU A 176 6.71 -7.55 -6.49
N TRP A 177 5.41 -7.27 -6.36
CA TRP A 177 4.77 -7.10 -5.06
C TRP A 177 4.75 -8.41 -4.26
N ASP A 178 4.56 -9.56 -4.90
CA ASP A 178 4.67 -10.86 -4.25
C ASP A 178 6.08 -11.06 -3.64
N ALA A 179 7.13 -10.74 -4.39
CA ALA A 179 8.51 -10.83 -3.93
C ALA A 179 8.81 -9.86 -2.77
N VAL A 180 8.32 -8.62 -2.86
CA VAL A 180 8.51 -7.59 -1.84
C VAL A 180 7.79 -7.95 -0.54
N ILE A 181 6.51 -8.36 -0.62
CA ILE A 181 5.75 -8.81 0.56
C ILE A 181 6.45 -9.97 1.24
N TRP A 182 6.89 -10.96 0.46
CA TRP A 182 7.62 -12.10 1.01
C TRP A 182 8.87 -11.65 1.76
N LYS A 183 9.67 -10.77 1.14
CA LYS A 183 10.91 -10.27 1.74
C LYS A 183 10.65 -9.46 2.99
N ASN A 184 9.66 -8.57 2.95
CA ASN A 184 9.27 -7.71 4.07
C ASN A 184 8.85 -8.57 5.27
N ARG A 185 7.96 -9.55 5.06
CA ARG A 185 7.56 -10.48 6.13
C ARG A 185 8.76 -11.19 6.76
N CYS A 186 9.67 -11.71 5.94
CA CYS A 186 10.87 -12.38 6.46
C CYS A 186 11.82 -11.46 7.24
N LEU A 187 11.77 -10.14 7.04
CA LEU A 187 12.56 -9.18 7.81
C LEU A 187 11.91 -8.91 9.18
N TRP A 188 10.59 -8.74 9.23
CA TRP A 188 9.84 -8.48 10.45
C TRP A 188 9.74 -9.72 11.36
N GLU A 189 9.59 -10.92 10.79
CA GLU A 189 9.65 -12.18 11.55
C GLU A 189 11.02 -12.38 12.23
N ARG A 190 12.12 -11.93 11.59
CA ARG A 190 13.47 -12.01 12.15
C ARG A 190 13.73 -10.95 13.21
N GLY A 191 13.17 -9.75 13.05
CA GLY A 191 13.21 -8.71 14.07
C GLY A 191 12.48 -9.12 15.36
N ALA A 192 11.32 -9.78 15.22
CA ALA A 192 10.54 -10.29 16.35
C ALA A 192 11.21 -11.46 17.11
N GLN A 193 12.11 -12.20 16.45
CA GLN A 193 12.87 -13.30 17.08
C GLN A 193 14.17 -12.83 17.77
N ALA A 194 14.57 -11.57 17.57
CA ALA A 194 15.79 -10.99 18.14
C ALA A 194 15.54 -10.15 19.40
N CYS A 195 14.29 -10.04 19.85
CA CYS A 195 13.87 -9.39 21.10
C CYS A 195 13.50 -10.42 22.18
#